data_AF-U9TAW6-F1
#
_entry.id   AF-U9TAW6-F1
#
_cell.length_a   1.000
_cell.length_b   1.000
_cell.length_c   1.000
_cell.angle_alpha   90.00
_cell.angle_beta   90.00
_cell.angle_gamma   90.00
#
_symmetry.space_group_name_H-M   'P 1'
#
loop_
_entity.id
_entity.type
_entity.pdbx_description
1 polymer ?
#
loop_
_entity_poly.entity_id
_entity_poly.type
_entity_poly.pdbx_seq_one_letter_code
_entity_poly.pdbx_strand_id
1 'polypeptide(L)'
;MSTIIRRGLINETVSRACSLTDYNIRTDMHKQFEFRKQFILDDKILTDDEKTLAIRIINEFYDQNKVLSNSGIKRICENCNQECLATLYCEFCVQNYLKVNFKNWTSGNDDIDNLIQKCQMETLMPSKVVEWIPYSNLENIKYLTK
;
A
#
# COMPACT_ATOMS: atom_id res chain seq x y z
N MET A 1 28.09 6.27 4.23
CA MET A 1 27.44 7.58 4.47
C MET A 1 25.95 7.38 4.27
N SER A 2 25.11 7.80 5.22
CA SER A 2 23.66 7.75 5.03
C SER A 2 23.27 8.90 4.10
N THR A 3 22.79 8.58 2.90
CA THR A 3 22.26 9.57 1.95
C THR A 3 21.01 10.19 2.56
N ILE A 4 20.94 11.53 2.65
CA ILE A 4 19.74 12.23 3.12
C ILE A 4 18.63 12.00 2.08
N ILE A 5 17.55 11.33 2.48
CA ILE A 5 16.40 11.04 1.61
C ILE A 5 15.41 12.21 1.62
N ARG A 6 15.18 12.83 0.47
CA ARG A 6 14.27 13.98 0.33
C ARG A 6 12.85 13.53 0.00
N ARG A 7 12.09 13.12 1.02
CA ARG A 7 10.70 12.61 0.85
C ARG A 7 9.76 13.56 0.09
N GLY A 8 9.89 14.87 0.31
CA GLY A 8 9.10 15.87 -0.43
C GLY A 8 9.34 15.80 -1.93
N LEU A 9 10.61 15.74 -2.35
CA LEU A 9 11.00 15.64 -3.75
C LEU A 9 10.53 14.33 -4.41
N ILE A 10 10.60 13.21 -3.67
CA ILE A 10 10.06 11.93 -4.14
C ILE A 10 8.56 12.06 -4.46
N ASN A 11 7.78 12.59 -3.50
CA ASN A 11 6.33 12.73 -3.67
C ASN A 11 5.97 13.67 -4.83
N GLU A 12 6.70 14.78 -4.99
CA GLU A 12 6.52 15.70 -6.11
C GLU A 12 6.82 15.03 -7.46
N THR A 13 7.90 14.24 -7.54
CA THR A 13 8.29 13.54 -8.77
C THR A 13 7.26 12.47 -9.15
N VAL A 14 6.78 11.70 -8.18
CA VAL A 14 5.69 10.72 -8.38
C VAL A 14 4.40 11.42 -8.82
N SER A 15 4.02 12.52 -8.17
CA SER A 15 2.86 13.33 -8.54
C SER A 15 2.95 13.84 -9.99
N ARG A 16 4.12 14.35 -10.38
CA ARG A 16 4.41 14.81 -11.75
C ARG A 16 4.30 13.69 -12.78
N ALA A 17 4.82 12.50 -12.47
CA ALA A 17 4.68 11.33 -13.34
C ALA A 17 3.21 10.97 -13.57
N CYS A 18 2.39 11.04 -12.51
CA CYS A 18 0.95 10.82 -12.59
C CYS A 18 0.23 11.90 -13.42
N SER A 19 0.56 13.18 -13.24
CA SER A 19 -0.07 14.28 -13.98
C SER A 19 0.29 14.29 -15.46
N LEU A 20 1.50 13.85 -15.81
CA LEU A 20 1.96 13.74 -17.20
C LEU A 20 1.52 12.44 -17.88
N THR A 21 0.82 11.55 -17.16
CA THR A 21 0.25 10.35 -17.77
C THR A 21 -0.88 10.75 -18.71
N ASP A 22 -0.69 10.58 -20.01
CA ASP A 22 -1.77 10.75 -20.99
C ASP A 22 -2.72 9.56 -20.93
N TYR A 23 -3.90 9.75 -20.33
CA TYR A 23 -4.92 8.73 -20.18
C TYR A 23 -5.66 8.40 -21.48
N ASN A 24 -5.61 9.28 -22.49
CA ASN A 24 -6.21 9.03 -23.80
C ASN A 24 -5.34 8.10 -24.65
N ILE A 25 -4.01 8.17 -24.47
CA ILE A 25 -3.05 7.28 -25.16
C ILE A 25 -2.78 6.01 -24.33
N ARG A 26 -2.65 6.15 -23.01
CA ARG A 26 -2.37 5.04 -22.07
C ARG A 26 -3.67 4.64 -21.37
N THR A 27 -4.58 4.08 -22.16
CA THR A 27 -5.94 3.74 -21.71
C THR A 27 -5.99 2.63 -20.66
N ASP A 28 -4.95 1.80 -20.61
CA ASP A 28 -4.84 0.70 -19.65
C ASP A 28 -3.82 1.02 -18.53
N MET A 29 -4.16 0.60 -17.31
CA MET A 29 -3.38 0.87 -16.09
C MET A 29 -1.96 0.32 -16.13
N HIS A 30 -1.71 -0.78 -16.86
CA HIS A 30 -0.37 -1.36 -16.99
C HIS A 30 0.54 -0.45 -17.82
N LYS A 31 0.02 0.13 -18.90
CA LYS A 31 0.76 1.11 -19.73
C LYS A 31 1.03 2.43 -18.99
N GLN A 32 0.12 2.83 -18.11
CA GLN A 32 0.30 4.02 -17.24
C GLN A 32 1.39 3.77 -16.21
N PHE A 33 1.40 2.59 -15.59
CA PHE A 33 2.43 2.20 -14.63
C PHE A 33 3.83 2.17 -15.25
N GLU A 34 3.99 1.51 -16.42
CA GLU A 34 5.29 1.45 -17.09
C GLU A 34 5.82 2.84 -17.46
N PHE A 35 4.93 3.75 -17.90
CA PHE A 35 5.32 5.14 -18.14
C PHE A 35 5.84 5.83 -16.88
N ARG A 36 5.08 5.76 -15.78
CA ARG A 36 5.46 6.42 -14.52
C ARG A 36 6.77 5.87 -13.98
N LYS A 37 6.97 4.55 -14.09
CA LYS A 37 8.21 3.87 -13.73
C LYS A 37 9.39 4.38 -14.56
N GLN A 38 9.25 4.43 -15.89
CA GLN A 38 10.30 4.93 -16.77
C GLN A 38 10.61 6.41 -16.50
N PHE A 39 9.57 7.24 -16.31
CA PHE A 39 9.72 8.65 -15.96
C PHE A 39 10.56 8.85 -14.70
N ILE A 40 10.32 8.06 -13.65
CA ILE A 40 11.09 8.11 -12.40
C ILE A 40 12.54 7.64 -12.60
N LEU A 41 12.73 6.56 -13.38
CA LEU A 41 14.08 6.03 -13.67
C LEU A 41 14.93 7.04 -14.44
N ASP A 42 14.31 7.77 -15.38
CA ASP A 42 14.97 8.77 -16.21
C ASP A 42 15.17 10.12 -15.50
N ASP A 43 14.57 10.31 -14.32
CA ASP A 43 14.74 11.53 -13.54
C ASP A 43 16.21 11.73 -13.14
N LYS A 44 16.76 12.91 -13.43
CA LYS A 44 18.18 13.23 -13.18
C LYS A 44 18.43 13.88 -11.81
N ILE A 45 17.36 14.22 -11.08
CA ILE A 45 17.40 14.97 -9.82
C ILE A 45 17.38 14.01 -8.62
N LEU A 46 16.62 12.92 -8.72
CA LEU A 46 16.57 11.88 -7.71
C LEU A 46 17.87 11.08 -7.66
N THR A 47 18.31 10.75 -6.45
CA THR A 47 19.35 9.73 -6.23
C THR A 47 18.79 8.33 -6.48
N ASP A 48 19.64 7.31 -6.59
CA ASP A 48 19.21 5.92 -6.78
C ASP A 48 18.37 5.40 -5.60
N ASP A 49 18.72 5.79 -4.37
CA ASP A 49 17.92 5.48 -3.17
C ASP A 49 16.53 6.11 -3.24
N GLU A 50 16.45 7.37 -3.70
CA GLU A 50 15.18 8.09 -3.84
C GLU A 50 14.32 7.51 -4.98
N LYS A 51 14.94 7.13 -6.10
CA LYS A 51 14.26 6.42 -7.20
C LYS A 51 13.70 5.08 -6.73
N THR A 52 14.47 4.33 -5.96
CA THR A 52 14.02 3.05 -5.39
C THR A 52 12.77 3.24 -4.54
N LEU A 53 12.75 4.27 -3.69
CA LEU A 53 11.57 4.60 -2.88
C LEU A 53 10.39 5.10 -3.73
N ALA A 54 10.64 5.96 -4.72
CA ALA A 54 9.60 6.43 -5.64
C ALA A 54 8.96 5.27 -6.43
N ILE A 55 9.78 4.33 -6.91
CA ILE A 55 9.35 3.10 -7.60
C ILE A 55 8.54 2.21 -6.66
N ARG A 56 8.96 2.08 -5.39
CA ARG A 56 8.18 1.34 -4.39
C ARG A 56 6.79 1.95 -4.21
N ILE A 57 6.69 3.28 -4.08
CA ILE A 57 5.40 3.98 -3.93
C ILE A 57 4.48 3.69 -5.12
N ILE A 58 4.97 3.83 -6.37
CA ILE A 58 4.12 3.57 -7.54
C ILE A 58 3.76 2.08 -7.68
N ASN A 59 4.62 1.16 -7.24
CA ASN A 59 4.31 -0.28 -7.20
C ASN A 59 3.21 -0.58 -6.18
N GLU A 60 3.24 0.06 -5.01
CA GLU A 60 2.19 -0.09 -4.00
C GLU A 60 0.83 0.34 -4.58
N PHE A 61 0.75 1.48 -5.27
CA PHE A 61 -0.47 1.89 -5.97
C PHE A 61 -0.87 0.94 -7.09
N TYR A 62 0.10 0.45 -7.85
CA TYR A 62 -0.16 -0.44 -8.98
C TYR A 62 -0.69 -1.81 -8.52
N ASP A 63 -0.10 -2.39 -7.48
CA ASP A 63 -0.56 -3.63 -6.86
C ASP A 63 -2.00 -3.49 -6.34
N GLN A 64 -2.31 -2.37 -5.69
CA GLN A 64 -3.68 -2.09 -5.24
C GLN A 64 -4.67 -2.09 -6.41
N ASN A 65 -4.35 -1.39 -7.50
CA ASN A 65 -5.22 -1.36 -8.68
C ASN A 65 -5.34 -2.74 -9.33
N LYS A 66 -4.26 -3.52 -9.41
CA LYS A 66 -4.30 -4.88 -9.99
C LYS A 66 -5.27 -5.76 -9.23
N VAL A 67 -5.15 -5.76 -7.90
CA VAL A 67 -5.99 -6.56 -7.00
C VAL A 67 -7.45 -6.10 -7.08
N LEU A 68 -7.73 -4.79 -7.02
CA LEU A 68 -9.09 -4.25 -7.07
C LEU A 68 -9.78 -4.47 -8.42
N SER A 69 -9.04 -4.33 -9.53
CA SER A 69 -9.55 -4.54 -10.88
C SER A 69 -9.45 -5.99 -11.35
N ASN A 70 -8.89 -6.89 -10.52
CA ASN A 70 -8.58 -8.27 -10.87
C ASN A 70 -7.87 -8.40 -12.24
N SER A 71 -6.89 -7.51 -12.50
CA SER A 71 -6.22 -7.37 -13.79
C SER A 71 -4.71 -7.48 -13.68
N GLY A 72 -4.09 -8.09 -14.69
CA GLY A 72 -2.65 -8.26 -14.80
C GLY A 72 -2.18 -9.69 -14.62
N ILE A 73 -0.86 -9.86 -14.61
CA ILE A 73 -0.21 -11.16 -14.50
C ILE A 73 -0.25 -11.62 -13.04
N LYS A 74 -0.81 -12.80 -12.81
CA LYS A 74 -0.76 -13.48 -11.52
C LYS A 74 0.59 -14.17 -11.34
N ARG A 75 1.02 -14.30 -10.09
CA ARG A 75 2.19 -15.08 -9.69
C ARG A 75 1.80 -16.07 -8.61
N ILE A 76 2.56 -17.15 -8.47
CA ILE A 76 2.40 -18.05 -7.34
C ILE A 76 3.10 -17.42 -6.12
N CYS A 77 2.36 -17.27 -5.02
CA CYS A 77 2.93 -16.84 -3.76
C CYS A 77 3.75 -17.97 -3.14
N GLU A 78 5.03 -17.71 -2.85
CA GLU A 78 5.94 -18.69 -2.25
C GLU A 78 5.54 -19.11 -0.81
N ASN A 79 4.76 -18.29 -0.12
CA ASN A 79 4.36 -18.57 1.27
C ASN A 79 3.06 -19.38 1.38
N CYS A 80 2.08 -19.15 0.49
CA CYS A 80 0.78 -19.82 0.57
C CYS A 80 0.43 -20.67 -0.66
N ASN A 81 1.27 -20.69 -1.69
CA ASN A 81 1.10 -21.41 -2.96
C ASN A 81 -0.16 -21.04 -3.74
N GLN A 82 -0.78 -19.89 -3.46
CA GLN A 82 -1.93 -19.38 -4.22
C GLN A 82 -1.48 -18.42 -5.31
N GLU A 83 -2.24 -18.37 -6.41
CA GLU A 83 -2.07 -17.35 -7.44
C GLU A 83 -2.56 -15.99 -6.95
N CYS A 84 -1.65 -15.02 -6.81
CA CYS A 84 -1.95 -13.67 -6.35
C CYS A 84 -1.53 -12.62 -7.40
N LEU A 85 -2.17 -11.45 -7.35
CA LEU A 85 -1.95 -10.36 -8.30
C LEU A 85 -0.88 -9.36 -7.83
N ALA A 86 -0.83 -9.09 -6.53
CA ALA A 86 0.13 -8.15 -5.97
C ALA A 86 1.56 -8.69 -6.09
N THR A 87 2.51 -7.79 -6.39
CA THR A 87 3.93 -8.12 -6.52
C THR A 87 4.66 -7.95 -5.18
N LEU A 88 4.36 -6.89 -4.43
CA LEU A 88 5.03 -6.56 -3.16
C LEU A 88 4.49 -7.35 -1.96
N TYR A 89 3.29 -7.90 -2.07
CA TYR A 89 2.65 -8.69 -1.03
C TYR A 89 1.76 -9.76 -1.69
N CYS A 90 1.09 -10.59 -0.88
CA CYS A 90 0.05 -11.51 -1.34
C CYS A 90 -1.24 -11.21 -0.59
N GLU A 91 -2.30 -10.84 -1.33
CA GLU A 91 -3.60 -10.47 -0.78
C GLU A 91 -4.20 -11.60 0.10
N PHE A 92 -3.93 -12.86 -0.23
CA PHE A 92 -4.36 -14.01 0.57
C PHE A 92 -3.54 -14.20 1.85
N CYS A 93 -2.22 -13.99 1.80
CA CYS A 93 -1.39 -14.01 3.00
C CYS A 93 -1.81 -12.92 4.00
N VAL A 94 -2.15 -11.73 3.50
CA VAL A 94 -2.68 -10.64 4.33
C VAL A 94 -3.95 -11.10 5.04
N GLN A 95 -4.94 -11.61 4.31
CA GLN A 95 -6.17 -12.12 4.92
C GLN A 95 -5.94 -13.26 5.91
N ASN A 96 -5.06 -14.21 5.59
CA ASN A 96 -4.74 -15.34 6.47
C ASN A 96 -4.10 -14.87 7.78
N TYR A 97 -3.15 -13.92 7.68
CA TYR A 97 -2.54 -13.30 8.85
C TYR A 97 -3.59 -12.63 9.73
N LEU A 98 -4.49 -11.85 9.14
CA LEU A 98 -5.54 -11.17 9.90
C LEU A 98 -6.49 -12.15 10.58
N LYS A 99 -6.97 -13.18 9.87
CA LYS A 99 -7.87 -14.21 10.41
C LYS A 99 -7.28 -14.95 11.61
N VAL A 100 -6.00 -15.27 11.58
CA VAL A 100 -5.30 -15.92 12.71
C VAL A 100 -5.22 -15.00 13.93
N ASN A 101 -5.17 -13.68 13.71
CA ASN A 101 -4.99 -12.68 14.75
C ASN A 101 -6.29 -12.01 15.24
N PHE A 102 -7.48 -12.43 14.78
CA PHE A 102 -8.75 -11.80 15.20
C PHE A 102 -8.92 -11.68 16.71
N LYS A 103 -8.49 -12.70 17.46
CA LYS A 103 -8.57 -12.70 18.94
C LYS A 103 -7.63 -11.70 19.62
N ASN A 104 -6.61 -11.23 18.91
CA ASN A 104 -5.64 -10.27 19.44
C ASN A 104 -6.11 -8.82 19.29
N TRP A 105 -7.12 -8.57 18.47
CA TRP A 105 -7.69 -7.25 18.21
C TRP A 105 -9.00 -7.06 18.97
N THR A 106 -8.93 -7.07 20.30
CA THR A 106 -10.10 -6.83 21.16
C THR A 106 -10.06 -5.47 21.84
N SER A 107 -11.17 -4.75 21.71
CA SER A 107 -11.47 -3.51 22.42
C SER A 107 -12.15 -3.73 23.77
N GLY A 108 -12.58 -4.96 24.05
CA GLY A 108 -13.48 -5.28 25.15
C GLY A 108 -14.95 -4.91 24.88
N ASN A 109 -15.28 -4.50 23.64
CA ASN A 109 -16.63 -4.25 23.18
C ASN A 109 -16.94 -5.14 21.96
N ASP A 110 -17.90 -6.04 22.10
CA ASP A 110 -18.23 -7.03 21.08
C ASP A 110 -18.68 -6.41 19.76
N ASP A 111 -19.41 -5.30 19.78
CA ASP A 111 -19.89 -4.63 18.55
C ASP A 111 -18.73 -4.03 17.74
N ILE A 112 -17.77 -3.39 18.44
CA ILE A 112 -16.56 -2.83 17.82
C ILE A 112 -15.68 -3.97 17.29
N ASP A 113 -15.47 -5.02 18.07
CA ASP A 113 -14.62 -6.15 17.68
C ASP A 113 -15.20 -6.87 16.46
N ASN A 114 -16.52 -7.06 16.42
CA ASN A 114 -17.23 -7.62 15.26
C ASN A 114 -17.06 -6.75 14.01
N LEU A 115 -17.14 -5.42 14.15
CA LEU A 115 -16.91 -4.50 13.04
C LEU A 115 -15.48 -4.59 12.51
N ILE A 116 -14.48 -4.60 13.41
CA ILE A 116 -13.06 -4.70 13.04
C ILE A 116 -12.80 -6.02 12.29
N GLN A 117 -13.28 -7.15 12.82
CA GLN A 117 -13.11 -8.45 12.17
C GLN A 117 -13.74 -8.47 10.78
N LYS A 118 -14.94 -7.90 10.60
CA LYS A 118 -15.59 -7.80 9.29
C LYS A 118 -14.74 -6.99 8.30
N CYS A 119 -14.22 -5.84 8.70
CA CYS A 119 -13.33 -5.03 7.86
C CYS A 119 -12.02 -5.78 7.52
N GLN A 120 -11.42 -6.46 8.50
CA GLN A 120 -10.19 -7.23 8.30
C GLN A 120 -10.41 -8.43 7.36
N MET A 121 -11.58 -9.08 7.37
CA MET A 121 -11.92 -10.16 6.43
C MET A 121 -11.96 -9.70 4.97
N GLU A 122 -12.34 -8.45 4.72
CA GLU A 122 -12.41 -7.83 3.39
C GLU A 122 -11.09 -7.15 2.99
N THR A 123 -10.11 -7.07 3.90
CA THR A 123 -8.84 -6.40 3.64
C THR A 123 -7.95 -7.21 2.72
N LEU A 124 -7.58 -6.62 1.59
CA LEU A 124 -6.73 -7.25 0.57
C LEU A 124 -5.30 -6.69 0.52
N MET A 125 -4.97 -5.68 1.34
CA MET A 125 -3.68 -5.00 1.27
C MET A 125 -3.20 -4.52 2.65
N PRO A 126 -1.89 -4.58 2.94
CA PRO A 126 -1.37 -4.22 4.26
C PRO A 126 -1.68 -2.77 4.67
N SER A 127 -1.72 -1.84 3.72
CA SER A 127 -1.96 -0.41 3.97
C SER A 127 -3.42 -0.06 4.32
N LYS A 128 -4.33 -1.04 4.31
CA LYS A 128 -5.76 -0.85 4.60
C LYS A 128 -6.26 -1.68 5.79
N VAL A 129 -5.34 -2.31 6.53
CA VAL A 129 -5.70 -3.05 7.73
C VAL A 129 -6.32 -2.10 8.76
N VAL A 130 -7.51 -2.47 9.24
CA VAL A 130 -8.16 -1.79 10.37
C VAL A 130 -7.65 -2.44 11.66
N GLU A 131 -7.18 -1.62 12.59
CA GLU A 131 -6.57 -2.05 13.85
C GLU A 131 -7.24 -1.36 15.04
N TRP A 132 -7.39 -2.08 16.15
CA TRP A 132 -7.74 -1.48 17.43
C TRP A 132 -6.47 -0.99 18.13
N ILE A 133 -6.45 0.28 18.53
CA ILE A 133 -5.37 0.86 19.33
C ILE A 133 -5.95 1.22 20.71
N PRO A 134 -5.54 0.54 21.78
CA PRO A 134 -5.97 0.88 23.14
C PRO A 134 -5.61 2.33 23.49
N TYR A 135 -6.52 3.02 24.18
CA TYR A 135 -6.29 4.40 24.62
C TYR A 135 -5.00 4.55 25.45
N SER A 136 -4.68 3.54 26.28
CA SER A 136 -3.46 3.49 27.08
C SER A 136 -2.16 3.49 26.26
N ASN A 137 -2.24 3.13 24.98
CA ASN A 137 -1.08 3.11 24.07
C ASN A 137 -0.89 4.44 23.35
N LEU A 138 -1.84 5.38 23.49
CA LEU A 138 -1.71 6.70 22.89
C LEU A 138 -0.81 7.57 23.76
N GLU A 139 0.20 8.16 23.15
CA GLU A 139 1.12 9.09 23.79
C GLU A 139 0.83 10.54 23.37
N ASN A 140 1.33 11.52 24.12
CA ASN A 140 1.22 12.96 23.80
C ASN A 140 -0.22 13.46 23.66
N ILE A 141 -1.14 12.91 24.44
CA ILE A 141 -2.56 13.30 24.43
C ILE A 141 -2.72 14.72 24.99
N LYS A 142 -3.27 15.62 24.18
CA LYS A 142 -3.64 16.98 24.59
C LYS A 142 -5.15 17.14 24.60
N TYR A 143 -5.72 17.36 25.78
CA TYR A 143 -7.14 17.67 25.92
C TYR A 143 -7.41 19.13 25.50
N LEU A 144 -8.34 19.31 24.57
CA LEU A 144 -8.69 20.63 24.05
C LEU A 144 -9.79 21.33 24.88
N THR A 145 -10.62 20.55 25.57
CA THR A 145 -11.70 21.03 26.44
C THR A 145 -11.89 20.06 27.60
N LYS A 146 -12.57 20.52 28.66
CA LYS A 146 -12.94 19.72 29.84
C LYS A 146 -14.38 19.24 29.73
#